data_AF-A0AAW2IU50-F1
#
_entry.id   AF-A0AAW2IU50-F1
#
_cell.length_a   1.000
_cell.length_b   1.000
_cell.length_c   1.000
_cell.angle_alpha   90.00
_cell.angle_beta   90.00
_cell.angle_gamma   90.00
#
_symmetry.space_group_name_H-M   'P 1'
#
loop_
_entity.id
_entity.type
_entity.pdbx_description
1 polymer ?
#
loop_
_entity_poly.entity_id
_entity_poly.type
_entity_poly.pdbx_seq_one_letter_code
_entity_poly.pdbx_strand_id
1 'polypeptide(L)'
;MTSLSGGYFEEVRDLYWEHPIVIGDVIEVYQASHEGHQQIEKQIHNRKAWAEMYLLSLTDTLVISSWSTFGYVAQGLGNLKPCLKIGQHQTHRVGRLCR
;
A
#
# COMPACT_ATOMS: atom_id res chain seq x y z
N MET A 1 2.34 -2.18 -4.19
CA MET A 1 2.00 -0.91 -3.52
C MET A 1 0.89 -0.22 -4.30
N THR A 2 -0.02 0.47 -3.61
CA THR A 2 -1.05 1.32 -4.23
C THR A 2 -1.04 2.69 -3.54
N SER A 3 -1.07 3.76 -4.32
CA SER A 3 -1.01 5.14 -3.83
C SER A 3 -1.45 6.10 -4.92
N LEU A 4 -2.08 7.21 -4.54
CA LEU A 4 -2.35 8.31 -5.47
C LEU A 4 -1.06 8.97 -5.96
N SER A 5 -0.02 9.02 -5.12
CA SER A 5 1.31 9.55 -5.46
C SER A 5 2.29 8.43 -5.84
N GLY A 6 3.15 8.67 -6.83
CA GLY A 6 4.21 7.77 -7.27
C GLY A 6 5.45 7.84 -6.38
N GLY A 7 5.59 8.90 -5.58
CA GLY A 7 6.78 9.14 -4.77
C GLY A 7 7.08 8.01 -3.77
N TYR A 8 6.05 7.41 -3.16
CA TYR A 8 6.25 6.26 -2.26
C TYR A 8 6.81 5.03 -2.99
N PHE A 9 6.41 4.83 -4.24
CA PHE A 9 6.91 3.71 -5.04
C PHE A 9 8.36 3.95 -5.45
N GLU A 10 8.67 5.15 -5.92
CA GLU A 10 10.03 5.54 -6.30
C GLU A 10 10.98 5.41 -5.11
N GLU A 11 10.64 5.98 -3.96
CA GLU A 11 11.49 5.94 -2.76
C GLU A 11 11.79 4.51 -2.28
N VAL A 12 10.78 3.63 -2.26
CA VAL A 12 10.97 2.23 -1.83
C VAL A 12 11.72 1.41 -2.88
N ARG A 13 11.42 1.62 -4.17
CA ARG A 13 12.13 0.95 -5.26
C ARG A 13 13.61 1.32 -5.24
N ASP A 14 13.90 2.63 -5.17
CA ASP A 14 15.26 3.15 -5.25
C ASP A 14 16.07 2.72 -4.01
N LEU A 15 15.45 2.67 -2.82
CA LEU A 15 16.06 2.12 -1.61
C LEU A 15 16.61 0.71 -1.82
N TYR A 16 15.77 -0.21 -2.33
CA TYR A 16 16.18 -1.61 -2.54
C TYR A 16 17.04 -1.81 -3.77
N TRP A 17 16.95 -0.91 -4.75
CA TRP A 17 17.83 -0.90 -5.92
C TRP A 17 19.26 -0.50 -5.55
N GLU A 18 19.41 0.53 -4.72
CA GLU A 18 20.72 1.04 -4.28
C GLU A 18 21.33 0.21 -3.15
N HIS A 19 20.50 -0.38 -2.28
CA HIS A 19 20.93 -1.12 -1.10
C HIS A 19 20.36 -2.54 -1.10
N PRO A 20 20.93 -3.47 -1.91
CA PRO A 20 20.48 -4.86 -1.92
C PRO A 20 20.65 -5.50 -0.54
N ILE A 21 19.67 -6.31 -0.13
CA ILE A 21 19.70 -6.97 1.17
C ILE A 21 20.82 -8.03 1.16
N VAL A 22 21.59 -8.08 2.25
CA VAL A 22 22.74 -8.99 2.43
C VAL A 22 22.34 -10.46 2.48
N ILE A 23 21.08 -10.74 2.83
CA ILE A 23 20.44 -12.05 2.82
C ILE A 23 19.75 -12.14 1.46
N GLY A 24 20.05 -13.16 0.66
CA GLY A 24 19.76 -13.28 -0.78
C GLY A 24 18.28 -13.30 -1.22
N ASP A 25 17.42 -12.58 -0.52
CA ASP A 25 16.04 -12.30 -0.88
C ASP A 25 16.02 -11.31 -2.05
N VAL A 26 15.23 -11.62 -3.08
CA VAL A 26 14.99 -10.73 -4.21
C VAL A 26 13.77 -9.87 -3.88
N ILE A 27 13.94 -8.55 -3.89
CA ILE A 27 12.85 -7.60 -3.67
C ILE A 27 12.50 -6.90 -4.97
N GLU A 28 11.25 -7.03 -5.37
CA GLU A 28 10.67 -6.32 -6.50
C GLU A 28 9.52 -5.46 -6.01
N VAL A 29 9.54 -4.19 -6.37
CA VAL A 29 8.52 -3.23 -5.97
C VAL A 29 7.63 -2.95 -7.17
N TYR A 30 6.32 -3.04 -6.98
CA TYR A 30 5.32 -2.84 -8.02
C TYR A 30 4.26 -1.81 -7.61
N GLN A 31 3.87 -0.93 -8.52
CA GLN A 31 2.70 -0.06 -8.40
C GLN A 31 1.83 -0.19 -9.66
N ALA A 32 0.59 -0.66 -9.48
CA ALA A 32 -0.30 -0.96 -10.60
C ALA A 32 -0.79 0.30 -11.33
N SER A 33 -1.10 1.37 -10.58
CA SER A 33 -1.40 2.68 -11.15
C SER A 33 -0.91 3.83 -10.27
N HIS A 34 -0.66 4.96 -10.92
CA HIS A 34 -0.35 6.24 -10.29
C HIS A 34 -1.28 7.30 -10.89
N GLU A 35 -2.43 7.50 -10.24
CA GLU A 35 -3.50 8.34 -10.79
C GLU A 35 -3.36 9.84 -10.44
N GLY A 36 -2.46 10.18 -9.51
CA GLY A 36 -2.17 11.54 -9.05
C GLY A 36 -3.29 12.15 -8.20
N HIS A 37 -4.51 12.17 -8.72
CA HIS A 37 -5.71 12.71 -8.08
C HIS A 37 -6.89 11.74 -8.17
N GLN A 38 -7.74 11.76 -7.15
CA GLN A 38 -8.97 10.99 -7.13
C GLN A 38 -9.97 11.54 -8.17
N GLN A 39 -10.47 10.69 -9.06
CA GLN A 39 -11.43 11.05 -10.11
C GLN A 39 -12.65 10.12 -10.04
N ILE A 40 -13.64 10.50 -9.23
CA ILE A 40 -14.76 9.65 -8.78
C ILE A 40 -15.77 9.34 -9.91
N GLU A 41 -15.80 10.15 -10.98
CA GLU A 41 -16.83 10.06 -12.03
C GLU A 41 -16.34 9.39 -13.32
N LYS A 42 -15.06 9.01 -13.38
CA LYS A 42 -14.51 8.33 -14.56
C LYS A 42 -14.49 6.82 -14.34
N GLN A 43 -15.32 6.11 -15.11
CA GLN A 43 -15.48 4.66 -15.04
C GLN A 43 -14.13 3.90 -15.07
N ILE A 44 -13.17 4.36 -15.88
CA ILE A 44 -11.84 3.76 -15.98
C ILE A 44 -11.05 3.90 -14.67
N HIS A 45 -11.11 5.05 -14.00
CA HIS A 45 -10.39 5.28 -12.72
C HIS A 45 -10.97 4.42 -11.60
N ASN A 46 -12.30 4.34 -11.52
CA ASN A 46 -12.97 3.48 -10.53
C ASN A 46 -12.65 2.00 -10.76
N ARG A 47 -12.58 1.55 -12.02
CA ARG A 47 -12.21 0.17 -12.36
C ARG A 47 -10.76 -0.15 -11.96
N LYS A 48 -9.83 0.78 -12.15
CA LYS A 48 -8.45 0.65 -11.67
C LYS A 48 -8.38 0.58 -10.14
N ALA A 49 -9.07 1.49 -9.45
CA ALA A 49 -9.13 1.50 -7.99
C ALA A 49 -9.71 0.18 -7.44
N TRP A 50 -10.76 -0.35 -8.07
CA TRP A 50 -11.31 -1.67 -7.74
C TRP A 50 -10.32 -2.81 -7.97
N ALA A 51 -9.62 -2.82 -9.11
CA ALA A 51 -8.59 -3.82 -9.39
C ALA A 51 -7.45 -3.75 -8.37
N GLU A 52 -7.05 -2.56 -7.95
CA GLU A 52 -6.02 -2.36 -6.92
C GLU A 52 -6.47 -2.83 -5.53
N MET A 53 -7.72 -2.55 -5.11
CA MET A 53 -8.28 -3.10 -3.87
C MET A 53 -8.27 -4.63 -3.89
N TYR A 54 -8.63 -5.23 -5.04
CA TYR A 54 -8.62 -6.67 -5.21
C TYR A 54 -7.21 -7.24 -5.18
N LEU A 55 -6.24 -6.64 -5.87
CA LEU A 55 -4.84 -7.05 -5.83
C LEU A 55 -4.26 -7.00 -4.42
N LEU A 56 -4.57 -5.96 -3.62
CA LEU A 56 -4.17 -5.89 -2.22
C LEU A 56 -4.78 -7.01 -1.38
N SER A 57 -6.01 -7.43 -1.68
CA SER A 57 -6.66 -8.53 -0.95
C SER A 57 -6.00 -9.89 -1.15
N LEU A 58 -5.16 -10.04 -2.18
CA LEU A 58 -4.46 -11.28 -2.53
C LEU A 58 -3.05 -11.37 -1.92
N THR A 59 -2.59 -10.37 -1.16
CA THR A 59 -1.27 -10.38 -0.55
C THR A 59 -1.26 -11.19 0.75
N ASP A 60 -0.13 -11.84 1.07
CA ASP A 60 0.03 -12.57 2.34
C ASP A 60 0.01 -11.64 3.57
N THR A 61 0.56 -10.43 3.43
CA THR A 61 0.60 -9.41 4.49
C THR A 61 0.15 -8.07 3.94
N LEU A 62 -0.77 -7.42 4.65
CA LEU A 62 -1.38 -6.17 4.22
C LEU A 62 -1.03 -5.01 5.18
N VAL A 63 -0.49 -3.92 4.63
CA VAL A 63 -0.24 -2.67 5.35
C VAL A 63 -1.17 -1.59 4.79
N ILE A 64 -1.99 -0.96 5.64
CA ILE A 64 -2.95 0.07 5.23
C ILE A 64 -2.78 1.35 6.05
N SER A 65 -3.18 2.49 5.49
CA SER A 65 -3.31 3.73 6.26
C SER A 65 -4.59 3.71 7.09
N SER A 66 -4.50 4.10 8.36
CA SER A 66 -5.57 3.92 9.36
C SER A 66 -6.86 4.72 9.13
N TRP A 67 -6.91 5.56 8.10
CA TRP A 67 -8.07 6.40 7.77
C TRP A 67 -8.57 6.16 6.34
N SER A 68 -8.06 5.14 5.66
CA SER A 68 -8.39 4.85 4.26
C SER A 68 -9.42 3.74 4.16
N THR A 69 -10.63 4.08 3.73
CA THR A 69 -11.68 3.10 3.42
C THR A 69 -11.28 2.15 2.30
N PHE A 70 -10.37 2.57 1.41
CA PHE A 70 -9.76 1.73 0.38
C PHE A 70 -9.08 0.50 0.98
N GLY A 71 -8.32 0.68 2.06
CA GLY A 71 -7.63 -0.41 2.76
C GLY A 71 -8.58 -1.38 3.44
N TYR A 72 -9.71 -0.88 3.98
CA TYR A 72 -10.71 -1.72 4.64
C TYR A 72 -11.43 -2.66 3.66
N VAL A 73 -11.64 -2.23 2.41
CA VAL A 73 -12.20 -3.11 1.37
C VAL A 73 -11.24 -4.27 1.08
N ALA A 74 -9.97 -3.97 0.83
CA ALA A 74 -8.96 -5.01 0.59
C ALA A 74 -8.82 -5.97 1.77
N GLN A 75 -8.82 -5.44 3.00
CA GLN A 75 -8.81 -6.22 4.23
C GLN A 75 -9.99 -7.20 4.31
N GLY A 76 -11.21 -6.69 4.08
CA GLY A 76 -12.42 -7.50 4.15
C GLY A 76 -12.47 -8.59 3.08
N LEU A 77 -12.05 -8.28 1.86
CA LEU A 77 -12.00 -9.24 0.75
C LEU A 77 -10.98 -10.36 0.99
N GLY A 78 -9.80 -10.03 1.55
CA GLY A 78 -8.73 -10.99 1.79
C GLY A 78 -8.81 -11.72 3.13
N ASN A 79 -9.76 -11.34 4.00
CA ASN A 79 -9.82 -11.78 5.41
C ASN A 79 -8.46 -11.61 6.13
N LEU A 80 -7.79 -10.48 5.88
CA LEU A 80 -6.45 -10.20 6.39
C LEU A 80 -6.52 -9.39 7.69
N LYS A 81 -5.52 -9.57 8.57
CA LYS A 81 -5.31 -8.68 9.72
C LYS A 81 -4.26 -7.63 9.34
N PRO A 82 -4.64 -6.37 9.09
CA PRO A 82 -3.73 -5.42 8.49
C PRO A 82 -2.85 -4.75 9.54
N CYS A 83 -1.64 -4.37 9.13
CA CYS A 83 -0.84 -3.40 9.86
C CYS A 83 -1.31 -1.99 9.56
N LEU A 84 -1.57 -1.20 10.61
CA LEU A 84 -2.02 0.18 10.47
C LEU A 84 -0.83 1.14 10.45
N LYS A 85 -0.74 1.97 9.41
CA LYS A 85 0.05 3.20 9.42
C LYS A 85 -0.81 4.33 9.99
N ILE A 86 -0.46 4.79 11.19
CA ILE A 86 -1.10 5.92 11.88
C ILE A 86 -0.45 7.23 11.38
N GLY A 87 -1.26 8.25 11.10
CA GLY A 87 -0.79 9.54 10.62
C GLY A 87 0.11 10.26 11.65
N GLN A 88 1.00 11.13 11.16
CA GLN A 88 2.06 11.85 11.91
C GLN A 88 1.55 12.76 13.05
N HIS A 89 0.23 12.92 13.23
CA HIS A 89 -0.34 13.77 14.27
C HIS A 89 -0.58 13.05 15.62
N GLN A 90 -0.25 11.74 15.72
CA GLN A 90 -0.55 10.91 16.90
C GLN A 90 0.63 10.02 17.36
N THR A 91 1.87 10.48 17.19
CA THR A 91 3.08 9.72 17.55
C THR A 91 3.57 10.02 18.97
N HIS A 92 2.84 9.54 19.99
CA HIS A 92 3.42 9.25 21.29
C HIS A 92 2.98 7.84 21.73
N ARG A 93 3.88 6.87 21.54
CA ARG A 93 3.75 5.43 21.83
C ARG A 93 2.77 4.66 20.94
N VAL A 94 3.29 3.94 19.94
CA VAL A 94 3.01 2.49 19.83
C VAL A 94 4.23 1.81 19.22
N GLY A 95 5.11 1.29 20.08
CA GLY A 95 6.07 0.26 19.70
C GLY A 95 5.34 -1.06 19.51
N ARG A 96 5.05 -1.41 18.26
CA ARG A 96 4.93 -2.77 17.68
C ARG A 96 4.38 -2.60 16.26
N LEU A 97 5.28 -2.31 15.32
CA LEU A 97 4.98 -2.20 13.90
C LEU A 97 5.02 -3.60 13.30
N CYS A 98 3.84 -4.18 13.04
CA CYS A 98 3.63 -5.51 12.46
C CYS A 98 4.16 -6.69 13.31
N ARG A 99 3.45 -7.82 13.28
CA ARG A 99 3.91 -9.12 13.80
C ARG A 99 3.81 -10.12 12.68
#